data_AF-A0A954RJP0-F1
#
_entry.id   AF-A0A954RJP0-F1
#
_cell.length_a   1.000
_cell.length_b   1.000
_cell.length_c   1.000
_cell.angle_alpha   90.00
_cell.angle_beta   90.00
_cell.angle_gamma   90.00
#
_symmetry.space_group_name_H-M   'P 1'
#
loop_
_entity.id
_entity.type
_entity.pdbx_description
1 polymer ?
#
loop_
_entity_poly.entity_id
_entity_poly.type
_entity_poly.pdbx_seq_one_letter_code
_entity_poly.pdbx_strand_id
1 'polypeptide(L)'
;EDPNSGPLIGDVVVSEVHYHPSNPPAGATLKENEMEFLELHNRTGTPLNIGEWRLRQSVNFTIPANTIIGAHGTFVVVSFDPVAFPAKTAEFRSFYRVADSVQIFGPYNDDLDPNSDLLDNSGETIIWERPEDILQLGLGYVLVDRVTYRDDSGWPEAADGDGFSLTRNQLEAYGDFASSWSAAPPTPGTIGLPGDANGDGRLDGTDLSLFCTAINLGIGDLKYDVNRDQVVDHQDFRVLVTDLLHTTFGDANLSGTFDSSDLVTVFAAGQYEDAIPGNSTWATGDWNCDAEFNTADLVTAFQEGGYEAAAAARIADLSPPVSSLPSADSVDVVLAGLATGKRERRENHPYIA
;
A
#
# COMPACT_ATOMS: atom_id res chain seq x y z
N GLU A 1 -34.29 15.43 -2.51
CA GLU A 1 -33.11 15.25 -1.64
C GLU A 1 -32.03 14.66 -2.53
N ASP A 2 -31.19 15.52 -3.11
CA ASP A 2 -29.97 15.00 -3.74
C ASP A 2 -29.08 14.49 -2.61
N PRO A 3 -28.39 13.35 -2.79
CA PRO A 3 -27.47 12.87 -1.78
C PRO A 3 -26.43 13.97 -1.46
N ASN A 4 -26.07 14.11 -0.20
CA ASN A 4 -24.95 14.99 0.18
C ASN A 4 -23.74 14.60 -0.66
N SER A 5 -23.01 15.61 -1.16
CA SER A 5 -21.70 15.36 -1.75
C SER A 5 -20.81 14.65 -0.72
N GLY A 6 -19.90 13.80 -1.20
CA GLY A 6 -18.86 13.21 -0.36
C GLY A 6 -18.02 14.27 0.37
N PRO A 7 -17.10 13.84 1.25
CA PRO A 7 -16.22 14.76 1.98
C PRO A 7 -15.48 15.67 1.00
N LEU A 8 -15.36 16.95 1.36
CA LEU A 8 -14.54 17.90 0.61
C LEU A 8 -13.07 17.52 0.82
N ILE A 9 -12.35 17.30 -0.28
CA ILE A 9 -10.92 17.00 -0.25
C ILE A 9 -10.16 18.29 -0.52
N GLY A 10 -9.18 18.59 0.32
CA GLY A 10 -8.35 19.78 0.22
C GLY A 10 -7.53 19.86 -1.08
N ASP A 11 -7.10 21.08 -1.39
CA ASP A 11 -6.22 21.35 -2.54
C ASP A 11 -4.81 20.79 -2.36
N VAL A 12 -4.33 20.76 -1.10
CA VAL A 12 -3.05 20.17 -0.72
C VAL A 12 -3.33 19.07 0.31
N VAL A 13 -2.97 17.84 -0.02
CA VAL A 13 -3.28 16.64 0.78
C VAL A 13 -2.00 15.96 1.24
N VAL A 14 -2.08 15.16 2.30
CA VAL A 14 -0.97 14.27 2.68
C VAL A 14 -0.97 13.10 1.69
N SER A 15 0.12 12.95 0.94
CA SER A 15 0.30 11.91 -0.07
C SER A 15 1.08 10.72 0.44
N GLU A 16 2.00 10.92 1.39
CA GLU A 16 2.84 9.86 1.92
C GLU A 16 3.17 10.10 3.39
N VAL A 17 3.13 9.04 4.19
CA VAL A 17 3.57 9.01 5.59
C VAL A 17 4.55 7.86 5.75
N HIS A 18 5.81 8.16 5.99
CA HIS A 18 6.84 7.15 6.25
C HIS A 18 7.19 7.18 7.73
N TYR A 19 6.52 6.33 8.50
CA TYR A 19 6.77 6.06 9.90
C TYR A 19 7.46 4.69 10.04
N HIS A 20 8.11 4.43 11.18
CA HIS A 20 8.84 3.19 11.44
C HIS A 20 9.67 2.66 10.25
N PRO A 21 10.60 3.47 9.69
CA PRO A 21 11.39 3.05 8.54
C PRO A 21 12.32 1.89 8.91
N SER A 22 12.73 1.10 7.93
CA SER A 22 13.79 0.12 8.15
C SER A 22 15.10 0.81 8.56
N ASN A 23 15.92 0.13 9.36
CA ASN A 23 17.21 0.67 9.80
C ASN A 23 18.07 1.19 8.62
N PRO A 24 18.69 2.38 8.77
CA PRO A 24 19.62 2.90 7.78
C PRO A 24 20.74 1.90 7.44
N PRO A 25 21.29 1.94 6.21
CA PRO A 25 22.43 1.10 5.84
C PRO A 25 23.61 1.26 6.80
N ALA A 26 24.37 0.19 7.01
CA ALA A 26 25.54 0.24 7.87
C ALA A 26 26.53 1.34 7.44
N GLY A 27 26.80 2.28 8.35
CA GLY A 27 27.69 3.42 8.11
C GLY A 27 26.98 4.71 7.70
N ALA A 28 25.65 4.71 7.59
CA ALA A 28 24.85 5.92 7.45
C ALA A 28 25.01 6.85 8.66
N THR A 29 24.91 8.16 8.44
CA THR A 29 24.92 9.15 9.53
C THR A 29 23.51 9.53 9.98
N LEU A 30 22.52 9.32 9.11
CA LEU A 30 21.11 9.35 9.48
C LEU A 30 20.76 8.20 10.42
N LYS A 31 19.89 8.50 11.37
CA LYS A 31 19.22 7.51 12.21
C LYS A 31 17.89 7.10 11.59
N GLU A 32 17.34 5.99 12.05
CA GLU A 32 16.01 5.50 11.69
C GLU A 32 14.94 6.61 11.75
N ASN A 33 14.77 7.28 12.90
CA ASN A 33 13.81 8.39 13.03
C ASN A 33 14.15 9.65 12.21
N GLU A 34 15.35 9.74 11.65
CA GLU A 34 15.76 10.82 10.73
C GLU A 34 15.51 10.46 9.26
N MET A 35 15.03 9.24 9.01
CA MET A 35 14.55 8.74 7.74
C MET A 35 13.03 8.87 7.60
N GLU A 36 12.32 9.07 8.71
CA GLU A 36 10.89 9.41 8.72
C GLU A 36 10.59 10.72 7.99
N PHE A 37 9.44 10.76 7.31
CA PHE A 37 8.98 11.97 6.65
C PHE A 37 7.46 11.99 6.43
N LEU A 38 6.97 13.21 6.19
CA LEU A 38 5.64 13.47 5.66
C LEU A 38 5.74 14.12 4.29
N GLU A 39 4.98 13.61 3.33
CA GLU A 39 4.86 14.21 2.00
C GLU A 39 3.47 14.83 1.81
N LEU A 40 3.45 16.03 1.22
CA LEU A 40 2.22 16.73 0.87
C LEU A 40 2.22 17.14 -0.59
N HIS A 41 1.07 16.92 -1.25
CA HIS A 41 0.90 17.10 -2.68
C HIS A 41 -0.16 18.16 -3.00
N ASN A 42 0.17 19.12 -3.88
CA ASN A 42 -0.79 20.08 -4.44
C ASN A 42 -1.55 19.47 -5.62
N ARG A 43 -2.80 19.10 -5.41
CA ARG A 43 -3.66 18.47 -6.44
C ARG A 43 -4.09 19.41 -7.55
N THR A 44 -3.92 20.72 -7.36
CA THR A 44 -4.41 21.71 -8.31
C THR A 44 -3.42 21.90 -9.48
N GLY A 45 -3.96 22.19 -10.65
CA GLY A 45 -3.18 22.58 -11.83
C GLY A 45 -2.58 23.98 -11.76
N THR A 46 -2.55 24.60 -10.57
CA THR A 46 -2.04 25.96 -10.35
C THR A 46 -1.09 26.01 -9.16
N PRO A 47 -0.05 26.86 -9.19
CA PRO A 47 0.77 27.10 -8.00
C PRO A 47 -0.05 27.69 -6.85
N LEU A 48 0.21 27.22 -5.63
CA LEU A 48 -0.46 27.68 -4.40
C LEU A 48 0.55 28.26 -3.41
N ASN A 49 0.18 29.35 -2.75
CA ASN A 49 0.93 29.86 -1.60
C ASN A 49 0.48 29.12 -0.35
N ILE A 50 1.37 28.30 0.19
CA ILE A 50 1.18 27.49 1.39
C ILE A 50 1.91 28.06 2.61
N GLY A 51 2.42 29.29 2.52
CA GLY A 51 3.04 29.97 3.65
C GLY A 51 2.09 30.08 4.84
N GLU A 52 2.61 29.83 6.04
CA GLU A 52 1.85 29.79 7.30
C GLU A 52 0.83 28.63 7.42
N TRP A 53 0.74 27.72 6.44
CA TRP A 53 0.04 26.45 6.62
C TRP A 53 0.84 25.57 7.58
N ARG A 54 0.17 24.62 8.23
CA ARG A 54 0.77 23.95 9.39
C ARG A 54 0.30 22.53 9.60
N LEU A 55 1.22 21.71 10.09
CA LEU A 55 0.98 20.40 10.68
C LEU A 55 0.71 20.58 12.17
N ARG A 56 -0.31 19.92 12.70
CA ARG A 56 -0.70 19.97 14.12
C ARG A 56 -1.13 18.60 14.63
N GLN A 57 -1.39 18.59 15.94
CA GLN A 57 -1.73 17.45 16.77
C GLN A 57 -0.46 16.69 17.17
N SER A 58 -0.14 15.58 16.53
CA SER A 58 1.05 14.81 16.84
C SER A 58 2.29 15.46 16.19
N VAL A 59 2.31 15.61 14.87
CA VAL A 59 3.35 16.41 14.21
C VAL A 59 3.07 17.92 14.24
N ASN A 60 4.02 18.71 14.73
CA ASN A 60 3.96 20.17 14.78
C ASN A 60 5.00 20.81 13.86
N PHE A 61 4.53 21.54 12.86
CA PHE A 61 5.38 22.34 11.98
C PHE A 61 4.58 23.49 11.36
N THR A 62 5.23 24.61 11.05
CA THR A 62 4.60 25.71 10.30
C THR A 62 5.47 26.03 9.09
N ILE A 63 4.86 26.02 7.89
CA ILE A 63 5.55 26.33 6.64
C ILE A 63 5.97 27.81 6.65
N PRO A 64 7.21 28.15 6.26
CA PRO A 64 7.66 29.53 6.18
C PRO A 64 6.76 30.41 5.32
N ALA A 65 6.53 31.65 5.74
CA ALA A 65 5.78 32.65 4.99
C ALA A 65 6.21 32.74 3.52
N ASN A 66 5.24 32.98 2.62
CA ASN A 66 5.44 33.13 1.18
C ASN A 66 6.02 31.90 0.46
N THR A 67 5.88 30.70 1.04
CA THR A 67 6.24 29.45 0.37
C THR A 67 5.22 29.12 -0.72
N ILE A 68 5.71 28.85 -1.93
CA ILE A 68 4.87 28.49 -3.07
C ILE A 68 5.18 27.05 -3.46
N ILE A 69 4.14 26.24 -3.57
CA ILE A 69 4.18 24.94 -4.22
C ILE A 69 3.68 25.05 -5.65
N GLY A 70 4.36 24.40 -6.59
CA GLY A 70 3.97 24.37 -7.99
C GLY A 70 2.65 23.63 -8.22
N ALA A 71 2.07 23.80 -9.41
CA ALA A 71 0.96 22.96 -9.87
C ALA A 71 1.39 21.48 -9.85
N HIS A 72 0.56 20.59 -9.29
CA HIS A 72 0.91 19.16 -9.10
C HIS A 72 2.22 18.94 -8.32
N GLY A 73 2.75 19.98 -7.66
CA GLY A 73 4.01 19.90 -6.94
C GLY A 73 3.86 19.11 -5.65
N THR A 74 4.99 18.65 -5.14
CA THR A 74 5.10 17.99 -3.83
C THR A 74 6.19 18.66 -2.97
N PHE A 75 6.11 18.49 -1.67
CA PHE A 75 7.16 18.81 -0.72
C PHE A 75 7.21 17.81 0.42
N VAL A 76 8.37 17.74 1.06
CA VAL A 76 8.64 16.79 2.15
C VAL A 76 8.91 17.56 3.44
N VAL A 77 8.41 17.07 4.56
CA VAL A 77 8.72 17.57 5.90
C VAL A 77 9.44 16.47 6.67
N VAL A 78 10.60 16.76 7.24
CA VAL A 78 11.48 15.82 7.95
C VAL A 78 11.72 16.24 9.41
N SER A 79 12.18 15.30 10.23
CA SER A 79 12.40 15.47 11.68
C SER A 79 13.60 16.34 12.06
N PHE A 80 14.46 16.70 11.10
CA PHE A 80 15.65 17.52 11.33
C PHE A 80 15.58 18.85 10.57
N ASP A 81 16.37 19.85 10.99
CA ASP A 81 16.47 21.12 10.26
C ASP A 81 17.35 20.92 8.99
N PRO A 82 16.76 20.96 7.78
CA PRO A 82 17.51 20.72 6.55
C PRO A 82 18.49 21.85 6.20
N VAL A 83 18.31 23.04 6.76
CA VAL A 83 19.20 24.18 6.54
C VAL A 83 20.37 24.14 7.52
N ALA A 84 20.13 23.78 8.78
CA ALA A 84 21.17 23.67 9.80
C ALA A 84 22.03 22.40 9.63
N PHE A 85 21.46 21.32 9.07
CA PHE A 85 22.14 20.04 8.88
C PHE A 85 22.22 19.61 7.41
N PRO A 86 22.89 20.38 6.53
CA PRO A 86 22.92 20.11 5.09
C PRO A 86 23.55 18.76 4.71
N ALA A 87 24.43 18.21 5.55
CA ALA A 87 24.99 16.87 5.36
C ALA A 87 23.92 15.78 5.50
N LYS A 88 23.02 15.90 6.49
CA LYS A 88 21.88 14.99 6.66
C LYS A 88 20.90 15.13 5.51
N THR A 89 20.63 16.35 5.06
CA THR A 89 19.79 16.59 3.88
C THR A 89 20.37 15.93 2.63
N ALA A 90 21.68 16.06 2.40
CA ALA A 90 22.34 15.43 1.26
C ALA A 90 22.27 13.90 1.34
N GLU A 91 22.45 13.32 2.53
CA GLU A 91 22.33 11.87 2.74
C GLU A 91 20.88 11.39 2.55
N PHE A 92 19.88 12.11 3.08
CA PHE A 92 18.46 11.79 2.91
C PHE A 92 18.07 11.81 1.44
N ARG A 93 18.48 12.87 0.72
CA ARG A 93 18.29 12.98 -0.73
C ARG A 93 18.98 11.84 -1.48
N SER A 94 20.19 11.46 -1.07
CA SER A 94 20.91 10.36 -1.72
C SER A 94 20.25 9.01 -1.45
N PHE A 95 19.77 8.77 -0.23
CA PHE A 95 19.17 7.52 0.18
C PHE A 95 17.83 7.30 -0.54
N TYR A 96 16.92 8.27 -0.44
CA TYR A 96 15.61 8.19 -1.06
C TYR A 96 15.59 8.68 -2.52
N ARG A 97 16.71 9.19 -3.05
CA ARG A 97 16.83 9.73 -4.42
C ARG A 97 15.91 10.91 -4.69
N VAL A 98 15.77 11.79 -3.69
CA VAL A 98 14.92 12.98 -3.77
C VAL A 98 15.60 14.07 -4.63
N ALA A 99 14.96 14.45 -5.74
CA ALA A 99 15.47 15.47 -6.65
C ALA A 99 15.72 16.82 -5.96
N ASP A 100 16.81 17.51 -6.33
CA ASP A 100 17.22 18.80 -5.73
C ASP A 100 16.15 19.89 -5.81
N SER A 101 15.22 19.79 -6.77
CA SER A 101 14.09 20.71 -6.93
C SER A 101 12.99 20.55 -5.88
N VAL A 102 12.90 19.38 -5.23
CA VAL A 102 11.89 19.12 -4.19
C VAL A 102 12.24 19.90 -2.94
N GLN A 103 11.28 20.64 -2.39
CA GLN A 103 11.48 21.37 -1.14
C GLN A 103 11.42 20.39 0.03
N ILE A 104 12.43 20.46 0.91
CA ILE A 104 12.46 19.72 2.17
C ILE A 104 12.41 20.74 3.31
N PHE A 105 11.41 20.61 4.17
CA PHE A 105 11.20 21.45 5.35
C PHE A 105 11.43 20.66 6.63
N GLY A 106 11.68 21.36 7.73
CA GLY A 106 11.89 20.77 9.03
C GLY A 106 12.60 21.75 9.97
N PRO A 107 12.86 21.36 11.22
CA PRO A 107 12.42 20.11 11.83
C PRO A 107 10.94 20.21 12.19
N TYR A 108 10.17 19.15 11.93
CA TYR A 108 8.92 18.97 12.68
C TYR A 108 9.24 18.39 14.07
N ASN A 109 8.36 18.65 15.04
CA ASN A 109 8.43 18.06 16.37
C ASN A 109 7.12 17.39 16.77
N ASP A 110 7.20 16.31 17.54
CA ASP A 110 6.06 15.78 18.29
C ASP A 110 6.24 16.10 19.77
N ASP A 111 5.46 17.06 20.27
CA ASP A 111 5.49 17.46 21.68
C ASP A 111 4.56 16.57 22.54
N LEU A 112 3.78 15.68 21.93
CA LEU A 112 2.81 14.79 22.57
C LEU A 112 3.35 13.36 22.78
N ASP A 113 4.39 12.96 22.05
CA ASP A 113 4.98 11.63 22.16
C ASP A 113 6.02 11.52 23.32
N PRO A 114 5.80 10.62 24.30
CA PRO A 114 6.78 10.33 25.35
C PRO A 114 7.99 9.49 24.90
N ASN A 115 7.99 8.87 23.71
CA ASN A 115 8.90 7.80 23.31
C ASN A 115 10.07 8.22 22.40
N SER A 116 10.13 9.50 21.99
CA SER A 116 11.22 10.13 21.20
C SER A 116 11.33 9.73 19.72
N ASP A 117 10.49 8.82 19.26
CA ASP A 117 9.98 8.82 17.88
C ASP A 117 9.20 10.11 17.63
N LEU A 118 9.18 10.54 16.36
CA LEU A 118 8.56 11.80 15.97
C LEU A 118 7.36 11.56 15.06
N LEU A 119 7.36 10.46 14.33
CA LEU A 119 6.14 9.77 13.91
C LEU A 119 5.96 8.51 14.76
N ASP A 120 4.87 8.39 15.52
CA ASP A 120 4.63 7.27 16.45
C ASP A 120 4.47 5.97 15.67
N ASN A 121 5.26 4.97 16.01
CA ASN A 121 5.22 3.66 15.36
C ASN A 121 3.91 2.90 15.62
N SER A 122 3.17 3.23 16.69
CA SER A 122 1.87 2.63 17.01
C SER A 122 0.66 3.42 16.49
N GLY A 123 0.92 4.50 15.75
CA GLY A 123 -0.11 5.32 15.15
C GLY A 123 -0.44 6.60 15.90
N GLU A 124 -0.85 7.60 15.13
CA GLU A 124 -1.10 8.94 15.64
C GLU A 124 -2.13 9.69 14.78
N THR A 125 -2.27 10.99 14.98
CA THR A 125 -3.11 11.83 14.13
C THR A 125 -2.34 13.05 13.65
N ILE A 126 -2.24 13.16 12.34
CA ILE A 126 -1.65 14.30 11.64
C ILE A 126 -2.79 15.18 11.13
N ILE A 127 -2.79 16.44 11.54
CA ILE A 127 -3.73 17.45 11.04
C ILE A 127 -2.97 18.44 10.15
N TRP A 128 -3.42 18.57 8.91
CA TRP A 128 -2.95 19.60 7.98
C TRP A 128 -3.96 20.74 7.92
N GLU A 129 -3.52 21.95 8.28
CA GLU A 129 -4.39 23.13 8.34
C GLU A 129 -3.82 24.31 7.54
N ARG A 130 -4.72 25.13 7.01
CA ARG A 130 -4.39 26.42 6.42
C ARG A 130 -4.95 27.57 7.26
N PRO A 131 -4.31 28.75 7.24
CA PRO A 131 -4.91 29.94 7.83
C PRO A 131 -6.30 30.21 7.21
N GLU A 132 -7.27 30.56 8.05
CA GLU A 132 -8.55 31.05 7.58
C GLU A 132 -8.36 32.34 6.78
N ASP A 133 -9.17 32.54 5.73
CA ASP A 133 -9.08 33.76 4.93
C ASP A 133 -9.30 34.99 5.83
N ILE A 134 -8.35 35.92 5.78
CA ILE A 134 -8.36 37.17 6.55
C ILE A 134 -9.62 37.98 6.26
N LEU A 135 -10.21 37.80 5.07
CA LEU A 135 -11.45 38.46 4.68
C LEU A 135 -12.70 37.90 5.36
N GLN A 136 -12.64 36.70 5.96
CA GLN A 136 -13.78 36.04 6.58
C GLN A 136 -13.82 36.09 8.11
N LEU A 137 -12.70 36.39 8.77
CA LEU A 137 -12.54 36.86 10.17
C LEU A 137 -11.09 36.65 10.64
N GLY A 138 -10.29 35.81 9.97
CA GLY A 138 -8.82 35.75 10.08
C GLY A 138 -8.26 35.33 11.43
N LEU A 139 -9.03 34.61 12.26
CA LEU A 139 -8.64 34.27 13.64
C LEU A 139 -8.40 32.77 13.86
N GLY A 140 -8.60 31.93 12.83
CA GLY A 140 -8.54 30.48 12.95
C GLY A 140 -7.71 29.79 11.88
N TYR A 141 -7.70 28.47 11.97
CA TYR A 141 -7.15 27.56 10.98
C TYR A 141 -8.26 26.63 10.50
N VAL A 142 -8.22 26.32 9.21
CA VAL A 142 -9.19 25.44 8.54
C VAL A 142 -8.49 24.12 8.27
N LEU A 143 -9.09 23.03 8.73
CA LEU A 143 -8.68 21.67 8.39
C LEU A 143 -8.70 21.48 6.87
N VAL A 144 -7.58 21.04 6.30
CA VAL A 144 -7.43 20.74 4.88
C VAL A 144 -7.40 19.23 4.64
N ASP A 145 -6.60 18.51 5.42
CA ASP A 145 -6.55 17.05 5.40
C ASP A 145 -6.24 16.51 6.81
N ARG A 146 -6.65 15.27 7.08
CA ARG A 146 -6.35 14.56 8.33
C ARG A 146 -6.01 13.12 8.02
N VAL A 147 -4.97 12.62 8.68
CA VAL A 147 -4.56 11.21 8.63
C VAL A 147 -4.47 10.69 10.05
N THR A 148 -5.17 9.59 10.35
CA THR A 148 -5.12 8.92 11.65
C THR A 148 -4.70 7.47 11.47
N TYR A 149 -3.40 7.24 11.24
CA TYR A 149 -2.87 5.89 11.02
C TYR A 149 -2.69 5.14 12.35
N ARG A 150 -2.75 3.80 12.30
CA ARG A 150 -2.78 2.90 13.46
C ARG A 150 -2.28 1.51 13.07
N ASP A 151 -1.89 0.71 14.05
CA ASP A 151 -1.54 -0.72 13.85
C ASP A 151 -2.78 -1.63 13.76
N ASP A 152 -3.98 -1.05 13.78
CA ASP A 152 -5.24 -1.77 13.73
C ASP A 152 -6.17 -1.23 12.63
N SER A 153 -7.41 -1.70 12.61
CA SER A 153 -8.48 -1.09 11.80
C SER A 153 -8.26 -1.10 10.27
N GLY A 154 -7.41 -2.00 9.77
CA GLY A 154 -7.20 -2.23 8.33
C GLY A 154 -6.19 -1.29 7.69
N TRP A 155 -5.37 -0.59 8.49
CA TRP A 155 -4.20 0.12 7.98
C TRP A 155 -3.12 -0.89 7.50
N PRO A 156 -2.33 -0.55 6.47
CA PRO A 156 -1.31 -1.44 5.93
C PRO A 156 -0.19 -1.81 6.92
N GLU A 157 -0.15 -3.07 7.36
CA GLU A 157 0.86 -3.56 8.32
C GLU A 157 2.30 -3.47 7.77
N ALA A 158 2.49 -3.66 6.45
CA ALA A 158 3.84 -3.61 5.84
C ALA A 158 4.48 -2.21 5.89
N ALA A 159 3.71 -1.15 6.15
CA ALA A 159 4.27 0.19 6.37
C ALA A 159 4.88 0.36 7.78
N ASP A 160 4.69 -0.60 8.68
CA ASP A 160 5.14 -0.57 10.07
C ASP A 160 6.42 -1.42 10.25
N GLY A 161 7.58 -0.87 9.92
CA GLY A 161 8.89 -1.50 10.20
C GLY A 161 9.51 -2.33 9.07
N ASP A 162 8.73 -2.74 8.06
CA ASP A 162 9.24 -3.48 6.89
C ASP A 162 9.88 -2.56 5.83
N GLY A 163 9.93 -1.25 6.09
CA GLY A 163 10.59 -0.25 5.25
C GLY A 163 9.70 0.37 4.17
N PHE A 164 8.43 -0.04 4.07
CA PHE A 164 7.44 0.63 3.23
C PHE A 164 6.92 1.91 3.91
N SER A 165 6.32 2.81 3.13
CA SER A 165 5.57 3.96 3.62
C SER A 165 4.08 3.75 3.40
N LEU A 166 3.25 4.48 4.14
CA LEU A 166 1.85 4.65 3.76
C LEU A 166 1.81 5.62 2.58
N THR A 167 1.43 5.10 1.42
CA THR A 167 1.22 5.89 0.21
C THR A 167 -0.27 5.98 -0.09
N ARG A 168 -0.72 7.19 -0.45
CA ARG A 168 -2.11 7.45 -0.81
C ARG A 168 -2.44 6.78 -2.14
N ASN A 169 -3.52 5.99 -2.19
CA ASN A 169 -3.91 5.26 -3.40
C ASN A 169 -4.48 6.19 -4.49
N GLN A 170 -5.15 7.25 -4.07
CA GLN A 170 -5.73 8.29 -4.93
C GLN A 170 -5.68 9.62 -4.20
N LEU A 171 -5.24 10.68 -4.88
CA LEU A 171 -5.12 12.00 -4.26
C LEU A 171 -6.51 12.59 -3.88
N GLU A 172 -7.57 12.13 -4.54
CA GLU A 172 -8.98 12.45 -4.26
C GLU A 172 -9.59 11.65 -3.10
N ALA A 173 -8.91 10.63 -2.57
CA ALA A 173 -9.45 9.84 -1.47
C ALA A 173 -9.43 10.66 -0.16
N TYR A 174 -10.18 10.25 0.87
CA TYR A 174 -10.19 10.93 2.17
C TYR A 174 -9.14 10.34 3.11
N GLY A 175 -8.30 11.15 3.74
CA GLY A 175 -7.05 10.69 4.38
C GLY A 175 -7.23 9.91 5.67
N ASP A 176 -8.40 10.04 6.29
CA ASP A 176 -8.70 9.39 7.55
C ASP A 176 -9.25 7.96 7.36
N PHE A 177 -9.39 7.50 6.12
CA PHE A 177 -9.82 6.14 5.80
C PHE A 177 -8.61 5.27 5.49
N ALA A 178 -8.44 4.16 6.22
CA ALA A 178 -7.38 3.19 5.96
C ALA A 178 -7.40 2.69 4.49
N SER A 179 -8.58 2.54 3.89
CA SER A 179 -8.75 2.15 2.47
C SER A 179 -8.19 3.14 1.45
N SER A 180 -7.87 4.37 1.88
CA SER A 180 -7.24 5.38 1.03
C SER A 180 -5.72 5.19 0.94
N TRP A 181 -5.16 4.29 1.73
CA TRP A 181 -3.72 4.08 1.86
C TRP A 181 -3.33 2.66 1.52
N SER A 182 -2.07 2.51 1.15
CA SER A 182 -1.41 1.24 0.97
C SER A 182 0.04 1.32 1.41
N ALA A 183 0.67 0.16 1.65
CA ALA A 183 2.09 0.09 1.86
C ALA A 183 2.81 0.05 0.51
N ALA A 184 3.71 0.99 0.25
CA ALA A 184 4.51 1.05 -0.97
C ALA A 184 5.97 1.45 -0.64
N PRO A 185 6.95 1.12 -1.50
CA PRO A 185 8.31 1.61 -1.31
C PRO A 185 8.32 3.13 -1.16
N PRO A 186 9.13 3.70 -0.26
CA PRO A 186 9.09 5.12 0.04
C PRO A 186 9.58 5.94 -1.16
N THR A 187 8.78 6.92 -1.59
CA THR A 187 9.08 7.73 -2.78
C THR A 187 8.96 9.24 -2.55
N PRO A 188 9.62 9.79 -1.51
CA PRO A 188 9.52 11.21 -1.21
C PRO A 188 10.01 12.05 -2.40
N GLY A 189 9.27 13.11 -2.69
CA GLY A 189 9.52 14.02 -3.78
C GLY A 189 8.98 13.59 -5.14
N THR A 190 8.19 12.52 -5.23
CA THR A 190 7.52 12.14 -6.48
C THR A 190 6.43 13.16 -6.83
N ILE A 191 6.42 13.60 -8.09
CA ILE A 191 5.32 14.44 -8.59
C ILE A 191 4.14 13.53 -8.92
N GLY A 192 3.00 13.76 -8.29
CA GLY A 192 1.80 12.94 -8.47
C GLY A 192 1.84 11.67 -7.62
N LEU A 193 1.05 10.68 -7.99
CA LEU A 193 1.15 9.36 -7.41
C LEU A 193 2.32 8.60 -8.06
N PRO A 194 3.12 7.85 -7.29
CA PRO A 194 4.05 6.89 -7.86
C PRO A 194 3.30 5.95 -8.80
N GLY A 195 3.78 5.79 -10.04
CA GLY A 195 3.14 4.96 -11.04
C GLY A 195 2.06 5.64 -11.89
N ASP A 196 1.61 6.85 -11.57
CA ASP A 196 0.64 7.60 -12.38
C ASP A 196 1.35 8.23 -13.58
N ALA A 197 1.47 7.43 -14.64
CA ALA A 197 2.27 7.76 -15.82
C ALA A 197 1.64 8.86 -16.67
N ASN A 198 0.32 9.06 -16.54
CA ASN A 198 -0.47 9.99 -17.32
C ASN A 198 -0.78 11.31 -16.56
N GLY A 199 -0.61 11.34 -15.23
CA GLY A 199 -0.76 12.49 -14.35
C GLY A 199 -2.22 12.86 -14.04
N ASP A 200 -3.16 11.91 -14.12
CA ASP A 200 -4.59 12.16 -13.87
C ASP A 200 -5.04 11.94 -12.42
N GLY A 201 -4.10 11.55 -11.55
CA GLY A 201 -4.32 11.31 -10.13
C GLY A 201 -4.87 9.93 -9.80
N ARG A 202 -4.91 9.01 -10.76
CA ARG A 202 -5.33 7.62 -10.56
C ARG A 202 -4.26 6.65 -11.05
N LEU A 203 -4.23 5.49 -10.42
CA LEU A 203 -3.50 4.33 -10.92
C LEU A 203 -4.52 3.37 -11.53
N ASP A 204 -4.45 3.14 -12.84
CA ASP A 204 -5.32 2.21 -13.55
C ASP A 204 -4.66 1.48 -14.74
N GLY A 205 -5.47 0.75 -15.52
CA GLY A 205 -4.99 -0.01 -16.68
C GLY A 205 -4.32 0.84 -17.78
N THR A 206 -4.58 2.15 -17.80
CA THR A 206 -3.91 3.10 -18.68
C THR A 206 -2.45 3.26 -18.29
N ASP A 207 -2.15 3.34 -16.99
CA ASP A 207 -0.78 3.46 -16.49
C ASP A 207 0.01 2.18 -16.75
N LEU A 208 -0.60 1.01 -16.50
CA LEU A 208 -0.03 -0.28 -16.85
C LEU A 208 0.38 -0.35 -18.33
N SER A 209 -0.50 0.11 -19.22
CA SER A 209 -0.22 0.15 -20.66
C SER A 209 0.91 1.12 -21.01
N LEU A 210 1.00 2.26 -20.32
CA LEU A 210 2.08 3.24 -20.51
C LEU A 210 3.43 2.71 -20.01
N PHE A 211 3.46 1.95 -18.91
CA PHE A 211 4.66 1.28 -18.42
C PHE A 211 5.15 0.22 -19.41
N CYS A 212 4.27 -0.68 -19.88
CA CYS A 212 4.65 -1.66 -20.90
C CYS A 212 5.19 -0.98 -22.16
N THR A 213 4.55 0.12 -22.59
CA THR A 213 5.03 0.91 -23.73
C THR A 213 6.42 1.49 -23.49
N ALA A 214 6.68 2.04 -22.29
CA ALA A 214 7.97 2.60 -21.93
C ALA A 214 9.09 1.54 -21.94
N ILE A 215 8.82 0.37 -21.36
CA ILE A 215 9.74 -0.77 -21.32
C ILE A 215 10.06 -1.25 -22.74
N ASN A 216 9.03 -1.48 -23.57
CA ASN A 216 9.19 -1.98 -24.94
C ASN A 216 9.97 -1.01 -25.84
N LEU A 217 9.81 0.30 -25.62
CA LEU A 217 10.53 1.33 -26.38
C LEU A 217 11.90 1.69 -25.78
N GLY A 218 12.27 1.13 -24.62
CA GLY A 218 13.50 1.48 -23.91
C GLY A 218 13.53 2.95 -23.45
N ILE A 219 12.38 3.48 -23.04
CA ILE A 219 12.25 4.84 -22.53
C ILE A 219 12.78 4.87 -21.09
N GLY A 220 13.95 5.48 -20.88
CA GLY A 220 14.55 5.67 -19.55
C GLY A 220 14.08 6.95 -18.83
N ASP A 221 12.81 7.31 -18.94
CA ASP A 221 12.24 8.44 -18.20
C ASP A 221 11.95 7.99 -16.75
N LEU A 222 12.49 8.73 -15.78
CA LEU A 222 12.42 8.37 -14.35
C LEU A 222 11.01 8.36 -13.78
N LYS A 223 10.01 8.90 -14.50
CA LYS A 223 8.61 8.74 -14.09
C LYS A 223 8.12 7.28 -14.15
N TYR A 224 8.79 6.43 -14.92
CA TYR A 224 8.52 4.99 -15.00
C TYR A 224 9.43 4.15 -14.09
N ASP A 225 10.42 4.77 -13.45
CA ASP A 225 11.35 4.14 -12.50
C ASP A 225 10.76 4.22 -11.09
N VAL A 226 9.76 3.39 -10.81
CA VAL A 226 9.02 3.41 -9.53
C VAL A 226 9.76 2.70 -8.42
N ASN A 227 10.66 1.77 -8.75
CA ASN A 227 11.53 1.12 -7.78
C ASN A 227 12.77 1.99 -7.43
N ARG A 228 12.99 3.06 -8.20
CA ARG A 228 14.08 4.05 -8.07
C ARG A 228 15.47 3.44 -8.20
N ASP A 229 15.68 2.42 -9.03
CA ASP A 229 16.99 1.84 -9.29
C ASP A 229 17.73 2.48 -10.49
N GLN A 230 17.08 3.44 -11.15
CA GLN A 230 17.53 4.19 -12.34
C GLN A 230 17.48 3.38 -13.65
N VAL A 231 16.77 2.27 -13.67
CA VAL A 231 16.57 1.43 -14.85
C VAL A 231 15.08 1.20 -15.01
N VAL A 232 14.50 1.70 -16.10
CA VAL A 232 13.10 1.40 -16.45
C VAL A 232 13.03 -0.01 -17.04
N ASP A 233 12.54 -0.97 -16.28
CA ASP A 233 12.38 -2.36 -16.71
C ASP A 233 11.17 -3.09 -16.09
N HIS A 234 11.10 -4.42 -16.25
CA HIS A 234 9.99 -5.21 -15.73
C HIS A 234 9.92 -5.24 -14.19
N GLN A 235 10.99 -4.89 -13.49
CA GLN A 235 10.95 -4.74 -12.04
C GLN A 235 10.10 -3.53 -11.63
N ASP A 236 10.12 -2.44 -12.40
CA ASP A 236 9.20 -1.32 -12.20
C ASP A 236 7.76 -1.71 -12.47
N PHE A 237 7.52 -2.44 -13.56
CA PHE A 237 6.17 -2.91 -13.88
C PHE A 237 5.62 -3.83 -12.78
N ARG A 238 6.47 -4.70 -12.22
CA ARG A 238 6.09 -5.53 -11.07
C ARG A 238 5.73 -4.68 -9.86
N VAL A 239 6.54 -3.68 -9.50
CA VAL A 239 6.23 -2.76 -8.38
C VAL A 239 4.92 -2.02 -8.63
N LEU A 240 4.66 -1.57 -9.87
CA LEU A 240 3.38 -0.96 -10.23
C LEU A 240 2.20 -1.92 -9.99
N VAL A 241 2.30 -3.18 -10.44
CA VAL A 241 1.24 -4.19 -10.31
C VAL A 241 1.02 -4.58 -8.84
N THR A 242 2.09 -4.96 -8.13
CA THR A 242 1.97 -5.59 -6.81
C THR A 242 1.92 -4.59 -5.67
N ASP A 243 2.74 -3.54 -5.74
CA ASP A 243 3.00 -2.67 -4.58
C ASP A 243 2.26 -1.32 -4.69
N LEU A 244 1.88 -0.90 -5.90
CA LEU A 244 1.18 0.39 -6.11
C LEU A 244 -0.30 0.19 -6.44
N LEU A 245 -0.64 -0.74 -7.33
CA LEU A 245 -2.02 -1.06 -7.68
C LEU A 245 -2.68 -2.08 -6.73
N HIS A 246 -1.90 -2.78 -5.91
CA HIS A 246 -2.39 -3.82 -4.99
C HIS A 246 -3.22 -4.88 -5.70
N THR A 247 -2.80 -5.22 -6.91
CA THR A 247 -3.41 -6.27 -7.74
C THR A 247 -2.39 -7.38 -8.00
N THR A 248 -2.78 -8.35 -8.81
CA THR A 248 -2.00 -9.52 -9.14
C THR A 248 -1.98 -9.69 -10.66
N PHE A 249 -0.89 -10.23 -11.21
CA PHE A 249 -0.84 -10.58 -12.63
C PHE A 249 -2.02 -11.51 -12.98
N GLY A 250 -2.74 -11.21 -14.05
CA GLY A 250 -3.95 -11.97 -14.40
C GLY A 250 -5.27 -11.28 -14.06
N ASP A 251 -5.28 -10.31 -13.14
CA ASP A 251 -6.47 -9.56 -12.75
C ASP A 251 -6.80 -8.46 -13.79
N ALA A 252 -7.35 -8.89 -14.93
CA ALA A 252 -7.67 -8.03 -16.07
C ALA A 252 -8.62 -6.89 -15.73
N ASN A 253 -9.49 -7.06 -14.73
CA ASN A 253 -10.48 -6.06 -14.34
C ASN A 253 -10.08 -5.23 -13.11
N LEU A 254 -8.88 -5.45 -12.55
CA LEU A 254 -8.33 -4.76 -11.38
C LEU A 254 -9.23 -4.85 -10.15
N SER A 255 -9.86 -6.00 -9.93
CA SER A 255 -10.69 -6.28 -8.76
C SER A 255 -9.89 -6.57 -7.48
N GLY A 256 -8.58 -6.72 -7.61
CA GLY A 256 -7.65 -7.18 -6.59
C GLY A 256 -7.49 -8.70 -6.55
N THR A 257 -8.14 -9.46 -7.44
CA THR A 257 -8.12 -10.92 -7.43
C THR A 257 -8.11 -11.50 -8.83
N PHE A 258 -7.11 -12.34 -9.15
CA PHE A 258 -7.13 -13.14 -10.37
C PHE A 258 -8.10 -14.33 -10.26
N ASP A 259 -9.20 -14.29 -11.00
CA ASP A 259 -10.23 -15.33 -11.02
C ASP A 259 -10.86 -15.59 -12.41
N SER A 260 -11.92 -16.41 -12.44
CA SER A 260 -12.59 -16.78 -13.70
C SER A 260 -13.19 -15.59 -14.47
N SER A 261 -13.52 -14.49 -13.79
CA SER A 261 -14.06 -13.28 -14.42
C SER A 261 -13.03 -12.58 -15.28
N ASP A 262 -11.75 -12.63 -14.90
CA ASP A 262 -10.65 -12.10 -15.69
C ASP A 262 -10.43 -12.91 -16.96
N LEU A 263 -10.40 -14.24 -16.83
CA LEU A 263 -10.27 -15.14 -17.98
C LEU A 263 -11.43 -14.95 -18.97
N VAL A 264 -12.66 -14.81 -18.47
CA VAL A 264 -13.81 -14.49 -19.33
C VAL A 264 -13.62 -13.14 -20.04
N THR A 265 -13.09 -12.14 -19.34
CA THR A 265 -12.84 -10.80 -19.90
C THR A 265 -11.83 -10.85 -21.04
N VAL A 266 -10.66 -11.45 -20.83
CA VAL A 266 -9.59 -11.49 -21.84
C VAL A 266 -9.95 -12.39 -23.03
N PHE A 267 -10.63 -13.53 -22.81
CA PHE A 267 -11.07 -14.37 -23.92
C PHE A 267 -12.24 -13.77 -24.70
N ALA A 268 -13.08 -12.94 -24.09
CA ALA A 268 -14.12 -12.19 -24.79
C ALA A 268 -13.54 -11.11 -25.71
N ALA A 269 -12.35 -10.59 -25.41
CA ALA A 269 -11.64 -9.65 -26.30
C ALA A 269 -11.18 -10.30 -27.61
N GLY A 270 -11.00 -11.63 -27.62
CA GLY A 270 -10.68 -12.40 -28.82
C GLY A 270 -9.26 -12.21 -29.35
N GLN A 271 -8.32 -11.77 -28.51
CA GLN A 271 -6.93 -11.49 -28.89
C GLN A 271 -5.96 -12.64 -28.61
N TYR A 272 -6.42 -13.72 -27.96
CA TYR A 272 -5.57 -14.87 -27.65
C TYR A 272 -5.05 -15.52 -28.93
N GLU A 273 -3.73 -15.47 -29.16
CA GLU A 273 -3.06 -16.05 -30.32
C GLU A 273 -3.72 -15.67 -31.67
N ASP A 274 -4.20 -14.42 -31.80
CA ASP A 274 -4.95 -13.95 -32.97
C ASP A 274 -4.07 -13.55 -34.18
N ALA A 275 -2.74 -13.51 -33.98
CA ALA A 275 -1.72 -13.10 -34.95
C ALA A 275 -1.83 -11.64 -35.42
N ILE A 276 -2.44 -10.76 -34.64
CA ILE A 276 -2.47 -9.31 -34.86
C ILE A 276 -1.46 -8.65 -33.92
N PRO A 277 -0.31 -8.18 -34.44
CA PRO A 277 0.74 -7.69 -33.56
C PRO A 277 0.37 -6.41 -32.80
N GLY A 278 0.73 -6.36 -31.52
CA GLY A 278 0.67 -5.18 -30.66
C GLY A 278 -0.73 -4.64 -30.39
N ASN A 279 -1.74 -5.52 -30.35
CA ASN A 279 -3.13 -5.13 -30.12
C ASN A 279 -3.63 -5.42 -28.69
N SER A 280 -2.80 -6.02 -27.84
CA SER A 280 -3.15 -6.36 -26.47
C SER A 280 -2.73 -5.31 -25.46
N THR A 281 -3.53 -5.21 -24.40
CA THR A 281 -3.31 -4.38 -23.21
C THR A 281 -3.54 -5.24 -21.98
N TRP A 282 -3.27 -4.71 -20.79
CA TRP A 282 -3.56 -5.40 -19.53
C TRP A 282 -4.98 -6.00 -19.47
N ALA A 283 -5.98 -5.19 -19.84
CA ALA A 283 -7.40 -5.58 -19.77
C ALA A 283 -7.78 -6.64 -20.83
N THR A 284 -6.96 -6.83 -21.86
CA THR A 284 -7.17 -7.83 -22.91
C THR A 284 -6.16 -8.97 -22.89
N GLY A 285 -5.26 -9.00 -21.91
CA GLY A 285 -4.43 -10.15 -21.55
C GLY A 285 -2.92 -9.98 -21.70
N ASP A 286 -2.41 -8.79 -22.04
CA ASP A 286 -0.96 -8.51 -22.02
C ASP A 286 -0.51 -8.30 -20.56
N TRP A 287 -0.05 -9.37 -19.93
CA TRP A 287 0.38 -9.38 -18.52
C TRP A 287 1.90 -9.49 -18.38
N ASN A 288 2.62 -9.76 -19.46
CA ASN A 288 4.08 -9.78 -19.47
C ASN A 288 4.71 -8.54 -20.16
N CYS A 289 3.89 -7.57 -20.61
CA CYS A 289 4.27 -6.39 -21.36
C CYS A 289 4.88 -6.65 -22.75
N ASP A 290 4.58 -7.75 -23.44
CA ASP A 290 5.05 -8.02 -24.81
C ASP A 290 4.10 -7.51 -25.91
N ALA A 291 2.99 -6.87 -25.51
CA ALA A 291 1.92 -6.32 -26.36
C ALA A 291 1.09 -7.38 -27.11
N GLU A 292 1.23 -8.66 -26.77
CA GLU A 292 0.42 -9.76 -27.27
C GLU A 292 -0.31 -10.46 -26.11
N PHE A 293 -1.48 -11.05 -26.37
CA PHE A 293 -2.08 -11.99 -25.44
C PHE A 293 -1.84 -13.42 -25.94
N ASN A 294 -0.93 -14.14 -25.28
CA ASN A 294 -0.56 -15.48 -25.68
C ASN A 294 -0.32 -16.42 -24.47
N THR A 295 0.21 -17.63 -24.73
CA THR A 295 0.49 -18.60 -23.68
C THR A 295 1.45 -18.06 -22.62
N ALA A 296 2.40 -17.19 -22.98
CA ALA A 296 3.35 -16.59 -22.05
C ALA A 296 2.66 -15.73 -21.00
N ASP A 297 1.64 -14.96 -21.36
CA ASP A 297 0.84 -14.17 -20.40
C ASP A 297 0.09 -15.04 -19.42
N LEU A 298 -0.56 -16.11 -19.92
CA LEU A 298 -1.22 -17.07 -19.05
C LEU A 298 -0.21 -17.69 -18.06
N VAL A 299 1.00 -18.02 -18.53
CA VAL A 299 2.06 -18.51 -17.65
C VAL A 299 2.42 -17.46 -16.59
N THR A 300 2.62 -16.20 -16.97
CA THR A 300 2.88 -15.10 -16.03
C THR A 300 1.77 -14.96 -14.98
N ALA A 301 0.50 -14.92 -15.42
CA ALA A 301 -0.64 -14.83 -14.50
C ALA A 301 -0.80 -16.04 -13.58
N PHE A 302 -0.58 -17.26 -14.05
CA PHE A 302 -0.66 -18.43 -13.16
C PHE A 302 0.55 -18.58 -12.24
N GLN A 303 1.71 -18.02 -12.60
CA GLN A 303 2.91 -18.03 -11.75
C GLN A 303 2.90 -16.93 -10.69
N GLU A 304 2.44 -15.73 -11.04
CA GLU A 304 2.52 -14.54 -10.19
C GLU A 304 1.16 -14.07 -9.66
N GLY A 305 0.05 -14.53 -10.27
CA GLY A 305 -1.30 -14.06 -9.98
C GLY A 305 -2.04 -14.76 -8.84
N GLY A 306 -1.67 -16.00 -8.52
CA GLY A 306 -2.33 -16.76 -7.46
C GLY A 306 -3.82 -17.03 -7.70
N TYR A 307 -4.18 -17.61 -8.86
CA TYR A 307 -5.56 -17.92 -9.25
C TYR A 307 -6.36 -18.59 -8.12
N GLU A 308 -7.46 -17.95 -7.69
CA GLU A 308 -8.32 -18.40 -6.59
C GLU A 308 -7.63 -18.63 -5.23
N ALA A 309 -6.44 -18.06 -4.97
CA ALA A 309 -5.71 -18.25 -3.70
C ALA A 309 -6.51 -17.75 -2.47
N ALA A 310 -7.30 -16.68 -2.61
CA ALA A 310 -8.21 -16.21 -1.56
C ALA A 310 -9.34 -17.21 -1.24
N ALA A 311 -9.84 -17.95 -2.25
CA ALA A 311 -10.84 -19.00 -2.06
C ALA A 311 -10.22 -20.27 -1.43
N ALA A 312 -9.00 -20.63 -1.85
CA ALA A 312 -8.25 -21.75 -1.28
C ALA A 312 -7.92 -21.52 0.21
N ALA A 313 -7.51 -20.30 0.59
CA ALA A 313 -7.25 -19.93 1.98
C ALA A 313 -8.53 -20.02 2.85
N ARG A 314 -9.68 -19.55 2.33
CA ARG A 314 -10.98 -19.68 3.02
C ARG A 314 -11.46 -21.12 3.17
N ILE A 315 -11.17 -22.00 2.21
CA ILE A 315 -11.51 -23.43 2.31
C ILE A 315 -10.57 -24.15 3.31
N ALA A 316 -9.30 -23.75 3.36
CA ALA A 316 -8.34 -24.28 4.32
C ALA A 316 -8.71 -23.92 5.77
N ASP A 317 -9.17 -22.70 6.02
CA ASP A 317 -9.64 -22.25 7.35
C ASP A 317 -10.94 -22.96 7.80
N LEU A 318 -11.76 -23.41 6.85
CA LEU A 318 -12.98 -24.19 7.12
C LEU A 318 -12.72 -25.70 7.27
N SER A 319 -11.49 -26.18 7.05
CA SER A 319 -11.15 -27.60 7.17
C SER A 319 -10.76 -27.93 8.62
N PRO A 320 -11.47 -28.84 9.32
CA PRO A 320 -11.08 -29.22 10.67
C PRO A 320 -9.69 -29.90 10.64
N PRO A 321 -8.87 -29.75 11.70
CA PRO A 321 -7.56 -30.38 11.74
C PRO A 321 -7.72 -31.89 11.60
N VAL A 322 -7.00 -32.48 10.65
CA VAL A 322 -6.96 -33.92 10.47
C VAL A 322 -6.35 -34.52 11.74
N SER A 323 -7.19 -35.01 12.64
CA SER A 323 -6.76 -35.77 13.80
C SER A 323 -6.09 -37.05 13.30
N SER A 324 -4.77 -37.13 13.42
CA SER A 324 -4.01 -38.34 13.16
C SER A 324 -4.57 -39.48 14.01
N LEU A 325 -5.15 -40.50 13.35
CA LEU A 325 -5.49 -41.76 14.01
C LEU A 325 -4.19 -42.39 14.55
N PRO A 326 -4.12 -42.80 15.82
CA PRO A 326 -2.92 -43.44 16.34
C PRO A 326 -2.71 -44.80 15.66
N SER A 327 -1.47 -45.09 15.28
CA SER A 327 -1.08 -46.36 14.66
C SER A 327 -1.41 -47.52 15.60
N ALA A 328 -1.98 -48.59 15.05
CA ALA A 328 -2.22 -49.83 15.78
C ALA A 328 -0.87 -50.50 16.08
N ASP A 329 -0.31 -50.25 17.25
CA ASP A 329 0.63 -51.15 17.89
C ASP A 329 0.51 -51.07 19.41
N SER A 330 0.71 -52.22 20.05
CA SER A 330 0.70 -52.51 21.50
C SER A 330 -0.66 -52.70 22.20
N VAL A 331 -1.14 -53.95 22.15
CA VAL A 331 -2.03 -54.53 23.17
C VAL A 331 -1.13 -55.11 24.28
N ASP A 332 -1.11 -54.48 25.45
CA ASP A 332 -0.56 -55.09 26.66
C ASP A 332 -1.68 -55.54 27.61
N VAL A 333 -1.62 -56.84 27.94
CA VAL A 333 -2.56 -57.59 28.77
C VAL A 333 -2.31 -57.28 30.24
N VAL A 334 -3.33 -56.81 30.97
CA VAL A 334 -3.31 -56.78 32.44
C VAL A 334 -4.31 -57.79 32.99
N LEU A 335 -3.76 -58.80 33.65
CA LEU A 335 -4.42 -59.90 34.33
C LEU A 335 -4.92 -59.45 35.72
N ALA A 336 -6.20 -59.62 36.05
CA ALA A 336 -6.67 -59.53 37.44
C ALA A 336 -7.95 -60.34 37.72
N GLY A 337 -7.80 -61.42 38.49
CA GLY A 337 -8.63 -61.71 39.67
C GLY A 337 -10.03 -62.32 39.49
N LEU A 338 -10.10 -63.65 39.39
CA LEU A 338 -11.30 -64.45 39.68
C LEU A 338 -11.55 -64.51 41.20
N ALA A 339 -12.76 -64.13 41.63
CA ALA A 339 -13.30 -64.52 42.93
C ALA A 339 -14.79 -64.92 42.82
N THR A 340 -15.05 -66.09 43.37
CA THR A 340 -16.26 -66.91 43.38
C THR A 340 -17.50 -66.28 44.03
N GLY A 341 -18.69 -66.51 43.45
CA GLY A 341 -19.98 -66.15 44.07
C GLY A 341 -21.19 -66.93 43.52
N LYS A 342 -21.55 -67.99 44.25
CA LYS A 342 -22.80 -68.78 44.32
C LYS A 342 -24.01 -68.52 43.37
N ARG A 343 -24.49 -69.67 42.86
CA ARG A 343 -25.83 -70.06 42.37
C ARG A 343 -27.02 -69.34 43.03
N GLU A 344 -28.03 -69.00 42.22
CA GLU A 344 -29.42 -69.45 42.44
C GLU A 344 -30.30 -69.33 41.19
N ARG A 345 -31.26 -70.25 41.08
CA ARG A 345 -32.23 -70.47 39.99
C ARG A 345 -33.36 -69.45 40.01
N ARG A 346 -33.94 -69.15 38.85
CA ARG A 346 -35.40 -69.04 38.54
C ARG A 346 -35.55 -68.82 37.03
N GLU A 347 -36.00 -69.84 36.29
CA GLU A 347 -37.39 -70.18 35.97
C GLU A 347 -37.83 -69.63 34.60
N ASN A 348 -38.10 -70.60 33.72
CA ASN A 348 -38.83 -70.53 32.46
C ASN A 348 -40.05 -69.59 32.50
N HIS A 349 -40.30 -68.86 31.41
CA HIS A 349 -41.42 -69.20 30.51
C HIS A 349 -41.27 -68.60 29.09
N PRO A 350 -41.84 -69.25 28.06
CA PRO A 350 -41.47 -69.07 26.66
C PRO A 350 -42.57 -68.41 25.81
N TYR A 351 -42.23 -68.05 24.55
CA TYR A 351 -43.03 -68.11 23.30
C TYR A 351 -44.42 -67.40 23.29
N ILE A 352 -44.83 -66.60 22.30
CA ILE A 352 -45.17 -66.93 20.90
C ILE A 352 -45.52 -65.60 20.18
N ALA A 353 -45.14 -65.53 18.89
CA ALA A 353 -45.68 -64.79 17.72
C ALA A 353 -45.99 -63.29 17.82
#